data_AF-A0AAU6HDE9-F1
#
_entry.id   AF-A0AAU6HDE9-F1
#
_cell.length_a   1.000
_cell.length_b   1.000
_cell.length_c   1.000
_cell.angle_alpha   90.00
_cell.angle_beta   90.00
_cell.angle_gamma   90.00
#
_symmetry.space_group_name_H-M   'P 1'
#
loop_
_entity.id
_entity.type
_entity.pdbx_description
1 polymer ?
#
loop_
_entity_poly.entity_id
_entity_poly.type
_entity_poly.pdbx_seq_one_letter_code
_entity_poly.pdbx_strand_id
1 'polypeptide(L)'
;MTVISTIRHIARHRGESTLQIRIVNARLEQQVEELTGQLIRLAGEAELLDMQMDEAAIDYSCALDDLRIVREENARLAAAVTAWEARYANDHPVSVPAPRDLRELDERPTGPIAVVELRHRFQHAGRVVHVTGRPFAA
;
A
#
# COMPACT_ATOMS: atom_id res chain seq x y z
N MET A 1 -38.69 -2.33 47.32
CA MET A 1 -39.87 -2.02 46.48
C MET A 1 -39.46 -2.29 45.04
N THR A 2 -40.11 -3.21 44.33
CA THR A 2 -39.68 -3.63 42.97
C THR A 2 -40.32 -2.75 41.90
N VAL A 3 -39.69 -2.62 40.73
CA VAL A 3 -40.19 -1.81 39.60
C VAL A 3 -41.65 -2.15 39.26
N ILE A 4 -41.99 -3.44 39.29
CA ILE A 4 -43.34 -3.96 39.05
C ILE A 4 -44.35 -3.48 40.12
N SER A 5 -43.96 -3.41 41.40
CA SER A 5 -44.83 -2.90 42.47
C SER A 5 -45.16 -1.41 42.33
N THR A 6 -44.20 -0.62 41.83
CA THR A 6 -44.33 0.82 41.63
C THR A 6 -45.23 1.15 40.45
N ILE A 7 -45.09 0.42 39.33
CA ILE A 7 -45.98 0.54 38.16
C ILE A 7 -47.43 0.23 38.53
N ARG A 8 -47.65 -0.84 39.31
CA ARG A 8 -48.98 -1.27 39.74
C ARG A 8 -49.65 -0.24 40.67
N HIS A 9 -48.87 0.43 41.52
CA HIS A 9 -49.35 1.51 42.38
C HIS A 9 -49.75 2.75 41.57
N ILE A 10 -48.91 3.18 40.62
CA ILE A 10 -49.17 4.34 39.75
C ILE A 10 -50.42 4.12 38.88
N ALA A 11 -50.56 2.93 38.30
CA ALA A 11 -51.68 2.61 37.43
C ALA A 11 -53.04 2.57 38.16
N ARG A 12 -53.07 2.07 39.41
CA ARG A 12 -54.28 2.17 40.26
C ARG A 12 -54.66 3.63 40.54
N HIS A 13 -53.68 4.49 40.80
CA HIS A 13 -53.92 5.93 40.99
C HIS A 13 -54.42 6.63 39.72
N ARG A 14 -54.17 6.07 38.54
CA ARG A 14 -54.67 6.58 37.25
C ARG A 14 -56.01 5.99 36.82
N GLY A 15 -56.63 5.14 37.65
CA GLY A 15 -57.91 4.51 37.34
C GLY A 15 -57.82 3.40 36.30
N GLU A 16 -56.62 2.90 35.98
CA GLU A 16 -56.47 1.75 35.08
C GLU A 16 -57.03 0.49 35.74
N SER A 17 -57.78 -0.28 34.97
CA SER A 17 -58.29 -1.56 35.46
C SER A 17 -57.14 -2.55 35.66
N THR A 18 -57.28 -3.46 36.62
CA THR A 18 -56.30 -4.54 36.85
C THR A 18 -55.98 -5.34 35.57
N LEU A 19 -56.94 -5.43 34.65
CA LEU A 19 -56.78 -6.11 33.37
C LEU A 19 -55.88 -5.31 32.40
N GLN A 20 -56.02 -3.99 32.35
CA GLN A 20 -55.13 -3.10 31.58
C GLN A 20 -53.68 -3.20 32.07
N ILE A 21 -53.48 -3.17 33.39
CA ILE A 21 -52.13 -3.31 33.99
C ILE A 21 -51.49 -4.65 33.62
N ARG A 22 -52.27 -5.74 33.60
CA ARG A 22 -51.77 -7.07 33.20
C ARG A 22 -51.35 -7.11 31.73
N ILE A 23 -52.15 -6.50 30.84
CA ILE A 23 -51.83 -6.43 29.41
C ILE A 23 -50.54 -5.65 29.18
N VAL A 24 -50.39 -4.49 29.84
CA VAL A 24 -49.18 -3.67 29.74
C VAL A 24 -47.96 -4.40 30.29
N ASN A 25 -48.07 -5.06 31.44
CA ASN A 25 -46.97 -5.84 32.01
C ASN A 25 -46.55 -6.99 31.07
N ALA A 26 -47.51 -7.74 30.52
CA ALA A 26 -47.19 -8.82 29.59
C ALA A 26 -46.45 -8.31 28.34
N ARG A 27 -46.87 -7.15 27.81
CA ARG A 27 -46.18 -6.49 26.69
C ARG A 27 -44.76 -6.05 27.07
N LEU A 28 -44.59 -5.45 28.25
CA LEU A 28 -43.27 -5.03 28.72
C LEU A 28 -42.34 -6.22 28.97
N GLU A 29 -42.86 -7.31 29.53
CA GLU A 29 -42.11 -8.57 29.73
C GLU A 29 -41.63 -9.12 28.39
N GLN A 30 -42.50 -9.17 27.37
CA GLN A 30 -42.13 -9.58 26.02
C GLN A 30 -41.06 -8.67 25.40
N GLN A 31 -41.18 -7.35 25.56
CA GLN A 31 -40.19 -6.39 25.06
C GLN A 31 -38.84 -6.53 25.77
N VAL A 32 -38.84 -6.78 27.07
CA VAL A 32 -37.60 -7.02 27.83
C VAL A 32 -36.92 -8.29 27.35
N GLU A 33 -37.67 -9.37 27.11
CA GLU A 33 -37.13 -10.62 26.57
C GLU A 33 -36.51 -10.43 25.18
N GLU A 34 -37.22 -9.73 24.28
CA GLU A 34 -36.72 -9.41 22.94
C GLU A 34 -35.42 -8.60 22.98
N LEU A 35 -35.40 -7.51 23.75
CA LEU A 35 -34.21 -6.66 23.88
C LEU A 35 -33.05 -7.39 24.55
N THR A 36 -33.32 -8.27 25.51
CA THR A 36 -32.29 -9.11 26.13
C THR A 36 -31.68 -10.06 25.10
N GLY A 37 -32.50 -10.68 24.26
CA GLY A 37 -32.03 -11.52 23.15
C GLY A 37 -31.17 -10.75 22.14
N GLN A 38 -31.56 -9.51 21.82
CA GLN A 38 -30.77 -8.63 20.93
C GLN A 38 -29.43 -8.24 21.57
N LEU A 39 -29.42 -7.89 22.87
CA LEU A 39 -28.19 -7.57 23.60
C LEU A 39 -27.21 -8.73 23.64
N ILE A 40 -27.68 -9.95 23.93
CA ILE A 40 -26.84 -11.15 23.94
C ILE A 40 -26.21 -11.37 22.56
N ARG A 41 -26.99 -11.21 21.49
CA ARG A 41 -26.48 -11.37 20.12
C ARG A 41 -25.41 -10.33 19.79
N LEU A 42 -25.68 -9.05 20.04
CA LEU A 42 -24.74 -7.98 19.77
C LEU A 42 -23.47 -8.10 20.61
N ALA A 43 -23.58 -8.59 21.85
CA ALA A 43 -22.42 -8.87 22.69
C ALA A 43 -21.54 -9.97 22.08
N GLY A 44 -22.15 -11.05 21.57
CA GLY A 44 -21.41 -12.11 20.88
C GLY A 44 -20.78 -11.66 19.56
N GLU A 45 -21.47 -10.81 18.78
CA GLU A 45 -20.92 -10.22 17.56
C GLU A 45 -19.73 -9.29 17.86
N ALA A 46 -19.81 -8.51 18.94
CA ALA A 46 -18.72 -7.65 19.39
C ALA A 46 -17.48 -8.45 19.83
N GLU A 47 -17.68 -9.52 20.62
CA GLU A 47 -16.58 -10.40 21.06
C GLU A 47 -15.91 -11.09 19.86
N LEU A 48 -16.70 -11.54 18.87
CA LEU A 48 -16.15 -12.12 17.65
C LEU A 48 -15.31 -11.11 16.86
N LEU A 49 -15.80 -9.87 16.73
CA LEU A 49 -15.07 -8.82 16.03
C LEU A 49 -13.77 -8.45 16.74
N ASP A 50 -13.78 -8.43 18.08
CA ASP A 50 -12.60 -8.15 18.90
C ASP A 50 -11.52 -9.21 18.67
N MET A 51 -11.88 -10.50 18.70
CA MET A 51 -10.96 -11.60 18.39
C MET A 51 -10.40 -11.50 16.97
N GLN A 52 -11.23 -11.13 15.98
CA GLN A 52 -10.78 -10.95 14.59
C GLN A 52 -9.81 -9.76 14.45
N MET A 53 -10.03 -8.68 15.21
CA MET A 53 -9.14 -7.52 15.22
C MET A 53 -7.78 -7.88 15.82
N ASP A 54 -7.77 -8.64 16.92
CA ASP A 54 -6.54 -9.12 17.56
C ASP A 54 -5.73 -10.03 16.63
N GLU A 55 -6.40 -10.99 15.96
CA GLU A 55 -5.76 -11.87 14.98
C GLU A 55 -5.15 -11.05 13.82
N ALA A 56 -5.92 -10.11 13.25
CA ALA A 56 -5.43 -9.24 12.18
C ALA A 56 -4.26 -8.35 12.62
N ALA A 57 -4.24 -7.90 13.88
CA ALA A 57 -3.15 -7.10 14.42
C ALA A 57 -1.85 -7.92 14.55
N ILE A 58 -1.97 -9.18 14.98
CA ILE A 58 -0.83 -10.12 15.04
C ILE A 58 -0.28 -10.38 13.63
N ASP A 59 -1.14 -10.73 12.68
CA ASP A 59 -0.74 -11.00 11.30
C ASP A 59 -0.04 -9.81 10.66
N TYR A 60 -0.60 -8.61 10.89
CA TYR A 60 0.00 -7.37 10.40
C TYR A 60 1.37 -7.11 11.01
N SER A 61 1.53 -7.32 12.32
CA SER A 61 2.83 -7.18 13.00
C SER A 61 3.87 -8.16 12.45
N CYS A 62 3.49 -9.43 12.26
CA CYS A 62 4.37 -10.45 11.68
C CYS A 62 4.80 -10.06 10.25
N ALA A 63 3.86 -9.61 9.42
CA ALA A 63 4.16 -9.17 8.06
C ALA A 63 5.10 -7.95 8.01
N LEU A 64 5.02 -7.05 8.98
CA LEU A 64 5.96 -5.92 9.10
C LEU A 64 7.37 -6.38 9.46
N ASP A 65 7.50 -7.36 10.35
CA ASP A 65 8.80 -7.94 10.70
C ASP A 65 9.41 -8.70 9.51
N ASP A 66 8.62 -9.49 8.79
CA ASP A 66 9.06 -10.15 7.56
C ASP A 66 9.54 -9.15 6.51
N LEU A 67 8.79 -8.06 6.30
CA LEU A 67 9.17 -7.00 5.37
C LEU A 67 10.48 -6.32 5.80
N ARG A 68 10.69 -6.12 7.11
CA ARG A 68 11.94 -5.56 7.64
C ARG A 68 13.12 -6.48 7.35
N ILE A 69 12.99 -7.78 7.63
CA ILE A 69 14.02 -8.79 7.34
C ILE A 69 14.36 -8.81 5.86
N VAL A 70 13.35 -8.82 4.98
CA VAL A 70 13.56 -8.81 3.52
C VAL A 70 14.27 -7.54 3.06
N ARG A 71 13.97 -6.38 3.64
CA ARG A 71 14.66 -5.12 3.31
C ARG A 71 16.11 -5.13 3.74
N GLU A 72 16.40 -5.62 4.94
CA GLU A 72 17.77 -5.76 5.44
C GLU A 72 18.59 -6.70 4.55
N GLU A 73 18.01 -7.83 4.16
CA GLU A 73 18.67 -8.79 3.26
C GLU A 73 18.87 -8.22 1.86
N ASN A 74 17.88 -7.52 1.30
CA ASN A 74 18.02 -6.84 0.01
C ASN A 74 19.13 -5.78 0.05
N ALA A 75 19.24 -5.00 1.12
CA ALA A 75 20.31 -4.02 1.29
C ALA A 75 21.69 -4.71 1.35
N ARG A 76 21.79 -5.82 2.09
CA ARG A 76 23.01 -6.63 2.17
C ARG A 76 23.43 -7.18 0.81
N LEU A 77 22.48 -7.76 0.07
CA LEU A 77 22.73 -8.32 -1.26
C LEU A 77 23.09 -7.24 -2.28
N ALA A 78 22.41 -6.09 -2.25
CA ALA A 78 22.74 -4.96 -3.11
C ALA A 78 24.19 -4.49 -2.87
N ALA A 79 24.61 -4.35 -1.62
CA ALA A 79 25.99 -3.99 -1.29
C ALA A 79 27.01 -5.05 -1.78
N ALA A 80 26.67 -6.34 -1.64
CA ALA A 80 27.52 -7.43 -2.13
C ALA A 80 27.65 -7.43 -3.66
N VAL A 81 26.55 -7.19 -4.38
CA VAL A 81 26.55 -7.07 -5.85
C VAL A 81 27.41 -5.89 -6.29
N THR A 82 27.22 -4.71 -5.69
CA THR A 82 28.04 -3.53 -6.02
C THR A 82 29.53 -3.78 -5.76
N ALA A 83 29.87 -4.45 -4.65
CA ALA A 83 31.26 -4.81 -4.35
C ALA A 83 31.83 -5.82 -5.37
N TRP A 84 31.01 -6.78 -5.81
CA TRP A 84 31.40 -7.75 -6.83
C TRP A 84 31.59 -7.09 -8.20
N GLU A 85 30.66 -6.21 -8.62
CA GLU A 85 30.74 -5.44 -9.86
C GLU A 85 32.01 -4.58 -9.91
N ALA A 86 32.36 -3.92 -8.80
CA ALA A 86 33.57 -3.14 -8.69
C ALA A 86 34.83 -4.00 -8.84
N ARG A 87 34.87 -5.19 -8.22
CA ARG A 87 35.98 -6.14 -8.40
C ARG A 87 36.06 -6.61 -9.84
N TYR A 88 34.93 -7.00 -10.43
CA TYR A 88 34.86 -7.48 -11.81
C TYR A 88 35.37 -6.43 -12.80
N ALA A 89 34.97 -5.16 -12.63
CA ALA A 89 35.45 -4.05 -13.46
C ALA A 89 36.95 -3.79 -13.32
N ASN A 90 37.51 -3.94 -12.12
CA ASN A 90 38.95 -3.83 -11.88
C ASN A 90 39.75 -4.99 -12.50
N ASP A 91 39.21 -6.21 -12.46
CA ASP A 91 39.84 -7.41 -13.01
C ASP A 91 39.75 -7.48 -14.54
N HIS A 92 38.73 -6.84 -15.13
CA HIS A 92 38.47 -6.83 -16.57
C HIS A 92 38.48 -5.40 -17.11
N PRO A 93 39.63 -4.69 -17.05
CA PRO A 93 39.70 -3.33 -17.54
C PRO A 93 39.47 -3.31 -19.05
N VAL A 94 38.47 -2.54 -19.49
CA VAL A 94 38.27 -2.28 -20.92
C VAL A 94 39.42 -1.40 -21.40
N SER A 95 40.29 -1.96 -22.22
CA SER A 95 41.34 -1.20 -22.88
C SER A 95 40.70 -0.25 -23.89
N VAL A 96 40.74 1.04 -23.59
CA VAL A 96 40.43 2.06 -24.59
C VAL A 96 41.62 2.10 -25.55
N PRO A 97 41.42 1.93 -26.87
CA PRO A 97 42.49 2.11 -27.83
C PRO A 97 43.08 3.51 -27.65
N ALA A 98 44.41 3.62 -27.75
CA ALA A 98 45.13 4.86 -27.55
C ALA A 98 44.44 6.03 -28.26
N PRO A 99 44.38 7.24 -27.65
CA PRO A 99 43.79 8.41 -28.29
C PRO A 99 44.39 8.52 -29.68
N ARG A 100 43.52 8.40 -30.69
CA ARG A 100 43.93 8.48 -32.09
C ARG A 100 44.67 9.80 -32.26
N ASP A 101 45.90 9.75 -32.77
CA ASP A 101 46.66 10.96 -33.00
C ASP A 101 45.91 11.80 -34.05
N LEU A 102 45.24 12.86 -33.60
CA LEU A 102 44.42 13.72 -34.46
C LEU A 102 45.29 14.66 -35.32
N ARG A 103 46.62 14.63 -35.15
CA ARG A 103 47.55 15.47 -35.91
C ARG A 103 47.58 15.14 -37.40
N GLU A 104 47.19 13.93 -37.80
CA GLU A 104 47.07 13.53 -39.21
C GLU A 104 45.73 13.96 -39.86
N LEU A 105 44.77 14.47 -39.08
CA LEU A 105 43.48 14.95 -39.61
C LEU A 105 43.51 16.39 -40.11
N ASP A 106 44.53 17.18 -39.75
CA ASP A 106 44.70 18.57 -40.21
C ASP A 106 45.19 18.69 -41.67
N GLU A 107 45.74 17.63 -42.25
CA GLU A 107 46.27 17.67 -43.63
C GLU A 107 45.31 17.14 -44.71
N ARG A 108 44.14 16.60 -44.32
CA ARG A 108 43.12 16.26 -45.30
C ARG A 108 42.28 17.51 -45.58
N PRO A 109 42.23 18.03 -46.83
CA PRO A 109 41.21 18.99 -47.17
C PRO A 109 39.85 18.32 -46.89
N THR A 110 39.16 18.79 -45.86
CA THR A 110 37.75 18.54 -45.66
C THR A 110 37.03 19.26 -46.80
N GLY A 111 36.99 18.60 -47.96
CA GLY A 111 36.10 19.00 -49.04
C GLY A 111 34.68 19.11 -48.48
N PRO A 112 33.82 19.96 -49.06
CA PRO A 112 32.45 20.12 -48.59
C PRO A 112 31.80 18.74 -48.49
N ILE A 113 31.45 18.33 -47.26
CA ILE A 113 30.68 17.11 -47.03
C ILE A 113 29.43 17.26 -47.89
N ALA A 114 29.23 16.37 -48.86
CA ALA A 114 28.03 16.36 -49.69
C ALA A 114 26.83 16.01 -48.81
N VAL A 115 26.26 17.00 -48.13
CA VAL A 115 25.13 16.87 -47.19
C VAL A 115 23.88 16.28 -47.90
N VAL A 116 23.86 16.31 -49.23
CA VAL A 116 22.78 15.76 -50.06
C VAL A 116 22.69 14.23 -49.95
N GLU A 117 23.81 13.51 -49.94
CA GLU A 117 23.80 12.02 -49.83
C GLU A 117 23.42 11.55 -48.42
N LEU A 118 23.81 12.29 -47.38
CA LEU A 118 23.45 11.95 -46.00
C LEU A 118 21.95 12.22 -45.72
N ARG A 119 21.36 13.25 -46.33
CA ARG A 119 19.94 13.57 -46.15
C ARG A 119 19.02 12.49 -46.73
N HIS A 120 19.37 11.92 -47.88
CA HIS A 120 18.59 10.83 -48.49
C HIS A 120 18.69 9.53 -47.67
N ARG A 121 19.85 9.26 -47.05
CA ARG A 121 20.03 8.08 -46.19
C ARG A 121 19.27 8.17 -44.86
N PHE A 122 19.20 9.35 -44.25
CA PHE A 122 18.49 9.54 -42.99
C PHE A 122 16.96 9.68 -43.14
N GLN A 123 16.46 10.15 -44.30
CA GLN A 123 15.02 10.23 -44.54
C GLN A 123 14.35 8.85 -44.75
N HIS A 124 15.10 7.83 -45.19
CA HIS A 124 14.58 6.46 -45.29
C HIS A 124 14.77 5.63 -44.02
N ALA A 125 15.66 6.04 -43.11
CA ALA A 125 15.86 5.40 -41.82
C ALA A 125 15.06 6.14 -40.73
N GLY A 126 13.73 6.08 -40.83
CA GLY A 126 12.79 6.66 -39.87
C GLY A 126 12.87 6.05 -38.48
N ARG A 127 13.91 6.38 -37.71
CA ARG A 127 13.95 6.25 -36.26
C ARG A 127 14.28 7.60 -35.65
N VAL A 128 13.22 8.32 -35.27
CA VAL A 128 13.29 9.46 -34.36
C VAL A 128 13.77 8.91 -33.02
N VAL A 129 15.06 9.06 -32.72
CA VAL A 129 15.57 8.90 -31.36
C VAL A 129 15.37 10.25 -30.68
N HIS A 130 14.32 10.36 -29.86
CA HIS A 130 14.21 11.48 -28.91
C HIS A 130 15.33 11.35 -27.88
N VAL A 131 16.41 12.10 -28.09
CA VAL A 131 17.43 12.30 -27.05
C VAL A 131 16.88 13.35 -26.08
N THR A 132 16.21 12.90 -25.02
CA THR A 132 15.91 13.77 -23.87
C THR A 132 17.21 13.96 -23.07
N GLY A 133 18.03 14.93 -23.48
CA GLY A 133 19.16 15.39 -22.68
C GLY A 133 18.63 16.09 -21.42
N ARG A 134 18.94 15.55 -20.24
CA ARG A 134 18.85 16.33 -19.00
C ARG A 134 19.98 17.37 -19.00
N PRO A 135 19.72 18.64 -18.69
CA PRO A 135 20.78 19.63 -18.57
C PRO A 135 21.67 19.31 -17.36
N PHE A 136 22.97 19.34 -17.57
CA PHE A 136 23.98 19.41 -16.50
C PHE A 136 23.79 20.75 -15.78
N ALA A 137 23.45 20.72 -14.49
CA ALA A 137 23.43 21.92 -13.66
C ALA A 137 24.88 22.36 -13.38
N ALA A 138 25.12 23.66 -13.54
CA ALA A 138 26.36 24.35 -13.18
C ALA A 138 26.43 24.64 -11.68
#